data_AF-A0AAP6EJK6-F1
#
_entry.id   AF-A0AAP6EJK6-F1
#
_cell.length_a   1.000
_cell.length_b   1.000
_cell.length_c   1.000
_cell.angle_alpha   90.00
_cell.angle_beta   90.00
_cell.angle_gamma   90.00
#
_symmetry.space_group_name_H-M   'P 1'
#
loop_
_entity.id
_entity.type
_entity.pdbx_description
1 polymer ?
#
loop_
_entity_poly.entity_id
_entity_poly.type
_entity_poly.pdbx_seq_one_letter_code
_entity_poly.pdbx_strand_id
1 'polypeptide(L)'
;MTTHFVRLQAADAAVTVACAERAVTDWAVRYFDPWWEAAEAAAETHPLVVAQVDRDAYAEAALAVTLAPHTSTTYAKALTLVARNDKAAVVRAVSPGEGLAYLSEPESGHLTITGCASEPVALATARLAREVMRGVLLRSGWSVLYASAVTDQVGRTVLVFGRKGAGKTTAALALASRRGFQLLANDRVFVRPDGNGRVDVLPWPSAAAIGLGLLDALGWFDTARDRLKNGEALHPTQDARVTAALLAGRREPLWEDGKELKAQVFPDQFARWFGLSLATGGKAAALVFPRIVPGAAPARDSTERHLNDTDFMSGATEDRYPDVFDLARVDGGGTEASRREVTDLLARLPHHPVVLGHDLTENAGLLAELV
;
A
#
# COMPACT_ATOMS: atom_id res chain seq x y z
N MET A 1 -25.31 -18.89 10.38
CA MET A 1 -24.88 -17.84 9.43
C MET A 1 -23.82 -18.44 8.54
N THR A 2 -23.84 -18.17 7.23
CA THR A 2 -22.80 -18.67 6.31
C THR A 2 -21.58 -17.78 6.42
N THR A 3 -20.40 -18.37 6.61
CA THR A 3 -19.13 -17.63 6.59
C THR A 3 -18.59 -17.60 5.16
N HIS A 4 -18.12 -16.44 4.72
CA HIS A 4 -17.46 -16.23 3.44
C HIS A 4 -15.95 -16.20 3.64
N PHE A 5 -15.20 -16.84 2.74
CA PHE A 5 -13.74 -16.90 2.79
C PHE A 5 -13.14 -16.38 1.48
N VAL A 6 -12.11 -15.55 1.60
CA VAL A 6 -11.30 -15.09 0.47
C VAL A 6 -9.85 -15.43 0.76
N ARG A 7 -9.21 -16.17 -0.14
CA ARG A 7 -7.78 -16.44 -0.10
C ARG A 7 -7.06 -15.37 -0.91
N LEU A 8 -6.13 -14.71 -0.25
CA LEU A 8 -5.19 -13.76 -0.84
C LEU A 8 -3.86 -14.48 -1.04
N GLN A 9 -3.22 -14.30 -2.20
CA GLN A 9 -1.95 -14.94 -2.51
C GLN A 9 -1.01 -14.01 -3.28
N ALA A 10 0.25 -13.98 -2.85
CA ALA A 10 1.33 -13.24 -3.47
C ALA A 10 2.65 -14.04 -3.36
N ALA A 11 3.26 -14.38 -4.50
CA ALA A 11 4.38 -15.32 -4.58
C ALA A 11 4.13 -16.61 -3.78
N ASP A 12 4.97 -16.88 -2.78
CA ASP A 12 4.93 -18.06 -1.90
C ASP A 12 4.12 -17.85 -0.61
N ALA A 13 3.48 -16.68 -0.44
CA ALA A 13 2.69 -16.33 0.72
C ALA A 13 1.18 -16.32 0.42
N ALA A 14 0.39 -16.75 1.41
CA ALA A 14 -1.06 -16.70 1.35
C ALA A 14 -1.65 -16.28 2.70
N VAL A 15 -2.82 -15.64 2.69
CA VAL A 15 -3.61 -15.27 3.88
C VAL A 15 -5.09 -15.48 3.56
N THR A 16 -5.86 -16.02 4.49
CA THR A 16 -7.32 -16.12 4.35
C THR A 16 -8.01 -14.99 5.11
N VAL A 17 -8.98 -14.34 4.48
CA VAL A 17 -9.92 -13.42 5.13
C VAL A 17 -11.25 -14.14 5.28
N ALA A 18 -11.83 -14.12 6.48
CA ALA A 18 -13.13 -14.73 6.77
C ALA A 18 -14.09 -13.70 7.36
N CYS A 19 -15.34 -13.68 6.90
CA CYS A 19 -16.40 -12.84 7.47
C CYS A 19 -17.79 -13.45 7.20
N ALA A 20 -18.73 -13.28 8.12
CA ALA A 20 -20.13 -13.62 7.86
C ALA A 20 -20.82 -12.62 6.91
N GLU A 21 -20.29 -11.40 6.79
CA GLU A 21 -20.83 -10.37 5.91
C GLU A 21 -20.05 -10.32 4.59
N ARG A 22 -20.71 -10.71 3.50
CA ARG A 22 -20.10 -10.75 2.16
C ARG A 22 -19.52 -9.41 1.71
N ALA A 23 -20.10 -8.28 2.13
CA ALA A 23 -19.58 -6.95 1.80
C ALA A 23 -18.12 -6.74 2.26
N VAL A 24 -17.71 -7.35 3.38
CA VAL A 24 -16.32 -7.27 3.88
C VAL A 24 -15.37 -8.09 3.02
N THR A 25 -15.77 -9.30 2.62
CA THR A 25 -14.95 -10.16 1.74
C THR A 25 -14.86 -9.61 0.32
N ASP A 26 -15.95 -9.07 -0.22
CA ASP A 26 -15.97 -8.41 -1.53
C ASP A 26 -15.05 -7.18 -1.53
N TRP A 27 -14.95 -6.47 -0.40
CA TRP A 27 -14.00 -5.37 -0.21
C TRP A 27 -12.55 -5.84 -0.28
N ALA A 28 -12.22 -6.98 0.34
CA ALA A 28 -10.89 -7.56 0.27
C ALA A 28 -10.54 -7.92 -1.19
N VAL A 29 -11.44 -8.58 -1.91
CA VAL A 29 -11.25 -8.87 -3.34
C VAL A 29 -10.97 -7.58 -4.12
N ARG A 30 -11.84 -6.58 -4.01
CA ARG A 30 -11.66 -5.28 -4.70
C ARG A 30 -10.32 -4.62 -4.39
N TYR A 31 -9.84 -4.73 -3.15
CA TYR A 31 -8.61 -4.07 -2.72
C TYR A 31 -7.34 -4.80 -3.19
N PHE A 32 -7.38 -6.13 -3.27
CA PHE A 32 -6.19 -6.95 -3.49
C PHE A 32 -6.08 -7.52 -4.91
N ASP A 33 -7.19 -7.95 -5.51
CA ASP A 33 -7.25 -8.58 -6.85
C ASP A 33 -6.46 -7.86 -7.95
N PRO A 34 -6.38 -6.51 -7.98
CA PRO A 34 -5.61 -5.82 -9.01
C PRO A 34 -4.10 -6.13 -9.01
N TRP A 35 -3.55 -6.67 -7.92
CA TRP A 35 -2.11 -6.87 -7.73
C TRP A 35 -1.74 -8.22 -7.13
N TRP A 36 -2.60 -8.78 -6.29
CA TRP A 36 -2.47 -10.11 -5.69
C TRP A 36 -3.63 -10.98 -6.15
N GLU A 37 -3.43 -12.29 -6.19
CA GLU A 37 -4.53 -13.20 -6.44
C GLU A 37 -5.50 -13.16 -5.25
N ALA A 38 -6.77 -12.85 -5.50
CA ALA A 38 -7.81 -12.81 -4.47
C ALA A 38 -9.04 -13.59 -4.93
N ALA A 39 -9.21 -14.80 -4.39
CA ALA A 39 -10.25 -15.73 -4.83
C ALA A 39 -11.12 -16.23 -3.66
N GLU A 40 -12.38 -16.56 -3.94
CA GLU A 40 -13.26 -17.23 -2.97
C GLU A 40 -12.66 -18.60 -2.60
N ALA A 41 -12.68 -18.93 -1.31
CA ALA A 41 -12.15 -20.17 -0.77
C ALA A 41 -13.25 -21.02 -0.15
N ALA A 42 -13.10 -22.34 -0.23
CA ALA A 42 -14.06 -23.29 0.33
C ALA A 42 -13.92 -23.49 1.85
N ALA A 43 -12.75 -23.18 2.40
CA ALA A 43 -12.42 -23.40 3.81
C ALA A 43 -11.39 -22.38 4.31
N GLU A 44 -11.29 -22.27 5.63
CA GLU A 44 -10.23 -21.49 6.29
C GLU A 44 -8.86 -22.15 6.13
N THR A 45 -7.85 -21.32 5.93
CA THR A 45 -6.44 -21.74 5.98
C THR A 45 -5.61 -20.66 6.67
N HIS A 46 -4.58 -21.06 7.41
CA HIS A 46 -3.71 -20.13 8.12
C HIS A 46 -2.63 -19.53 7.21
N PRO A 47 -2.17 -18.29 7.48
CA PRO A 47 -2.72 -17.33 8.45
C PRO A 47 -4.14 -16.87 8.14
N LEU A 48 -4.91 -16.57 9.19
CA LEU A 48 -6.34 -16.28 9.12
C LEU A 48 -6.65 -14.91 9.74
N VAL A 49 -7.34 -14.06 8.98
CA VAL A 49 -7.91 -12.79 9.44
C VAL A 49 -9.42 -12.90 9.46
N VAL A 50 -10.00 -12.88 10.65
CA VAL A 50 -11.45 -12.94 10.87
C VAL A 50 -11.98 -11.54 11.09
N ALA A 51 -12.99 -11.16 10.32
CA ALA A 51 -13.70 -9.89 10.45
C ALA A 51 -15.10 -10.13 10.99
N GLN A 52 -15.53 -9.31 11.95
CA GLN A 52 -16.82 -9.40 12.60
C GLN A 52 -17.46 -8.02 12.69
N VAL A 53 -18.71 -7.91 12.23
CA VAL A 53 -19.54 -6.72 12.42
C VAL A 53 -20.57 -7.05 13.49
N ASP A 54 -20.19 -6.77 14.74
CA ASP A 54 -20.95 -7.13 15.92
C ASP A 54 -20.68 -6.10 17.03
N ARG A 55 -21.73 -5.36 17.40
CA ARG A 55 -21.64 -4.28 18.40
C ARG A 55 -21.51 -4.82 19.81
N ASP A 56 -22.13 -5.96 20.11
CA ASP A 56 -22.11 -6.55 21.44
C ASP A 56 -20.74 -7.20 21.67
N ALA A 57 -20.24 -7.95 20.69
CA ALA A 57 -18.88 -8.50 20.74
C ALA A 57 -17.81 -7.39 20.79
N TYR A 58 -18.02 -6.27 20.09
CA TYR A 58 -17.15 -5.09 20.24
C TYR A 58 -17.18 -4.54 21.68
N ALA A 59 -18.37 -4.38 22.27
CA ALA A 59 -18.51 -3.85 23.62
C ALA A 59 -17.82 -4.74 24.66
N GLU A 60 -17.96 -6.06 24.53
CA GLU A 60 -17.24 -7.04 25.36
C GLU A 60 -15.73 -6.94 25.20
N ALA A 61 -15.23 -6.90 23.95
CA ALA A 61 -13.80 -6.76 23.68
C ALA A 61 -13.22 -5.44 24.19
N ALA A 62 -13.96 -4.34 24.04
CA ALA A 62 -13.59 -3.02 24.54
C ALA A 62 -13.50 -3.01 26.07
N LEU A 63 -14.46 -3.65 26.76
CA LEU A 63 -14.44 -3.78 28.22
C LEU A 63 -13.26 -4.63 28.68
N ALA A 64 -12.97 -5.74 27.99
CA ALA A 64 -11.84 -6.61 28.31
C ALA A 64 -10.49 -5.89 28.23
N VAL A 65 -10.32 -4.97 27.27
CA VAL A 65 -9.10 -4.16 27.15
C VAL A 65 -9.05 -3.06 28.21
N THR A 66 -10.16 -2.36 28.46
CA THR A 66 -10.18 -1.20 29.36
C THR A 66 -10.11 -1.58 30.85
N LEU A 67 -10.56 -2.78 31.22
CA LEU A 67 -10.45 -3.31 32.60
C LEU A 67 -9.10 -3.98 32.90
N ALA A 68 -8.32 -4.34 31.87
CA ALA A 68 -6.99 -4.89 32.04
C ALA A 68 -5.92 -3.78 32.08
N PRO A 69 -4.72 -4.05 32.65
CA PRO A 69 -3.56 -3.19 32.43
C PRO A 69 -3.29 -3.04 30.93
N HIS A 70 -3.26 -1.80 30.45
CA HIS A 70 -3.08 -1.48 29.04
C HIS A 70 -2.18 -0.25 28.86
N THR A 71 -1.61 -0.12 27.67
CA THR A 71 -0.90 1.07 27.20
C THR A 71 -1.71 1.77 26.13
N SER A 72 -1.38 3.03 25.84
CA SER A 72 -1.95 3.77 24.73
C SER A 72 -0.92 4.01 23.62
N THR A 73 -1.39 3.98 22.38
CA THR A 73 -0.59 4.32 21.20
C THR A 73 -1.48 4.97 20.14
N THR A 74 -0.86 5.52 19.10
CA THR A 74 -1.57 5.90 17.88
C THR A 74 -1.41 4.81 16.85
N TYR A 75 -2.51 4.20 16.46
CA TYR A 75 -2.56 3.24 15.34
C TYR A 75 -3.62 3.74 14.38
N ALA A 76 -3.41 3.65 13.07
CA ALA A 76 -4.39 4.13 12.08
C ALA A 76 -4.68 5.64 12.07
N LYS A 77 -3.92 6.47 12.79
CA LYS A 77 -4.27 7.87 13.18
C LYS A 77 -5.34 7.98 14.28
N ALA A 78 -5.68 6.87 14.94
CA ALA A 78 -6.62 6.84 16.05
C ALA A 78 -5.92 6.42 17.35
N LEU A 79 -6.40 6.96 18.47
CA LEU A 79 -6.02 6.47 19.79
C LEU A 79 -6.40 4.98 19.89
N THR A 80 -5.44 4.16 20.27
CA THR A 80 -5.62 2.72 20.42
C THR A 80 -5.05 2.29 21.76
N LEU A 81 -5.86 1.59 22.55
CA LEU A 81 -5.47 0.99 23.81
C LEU A 81 -5.05 -0.45 23.55
N VAL A 82 -3.95 -0.89 24.17
CA VAL A 82 -3.34 -2.19 23.91
C VAL A 82 -3.08 -2.91 25.23
N ALA A 83 -3.69 -4.08 25.40
CA ALA A 83 -3.49 -4.98 26.53
C ALA A 83 -2.74 -6.23 26.03
N ARG A 84 -1.56 -6.48 26.60
CA ARG A 84 -0.73 -7.66 26.28
C ARG A 84 -0.83 -8.68 27.40
N ASN A 85 -1.05 -9.94 27.04
CA ASN A 85 -0.95 -11.05 27.96
C ASN A 85 0.25 -11.93 27.57
N ASP A 86 1.40 -11.64 28.16
CA ASP A 86 2.66 -12.30 27.83
C ASP A 86 2.63 -13.82 28.12
N LYS A 87 1.83 -14.26 29.10
CA LYS A 87 1.68 -15.69 29.41
C LYS A 87 0.92 -16.46 28.35
N ALA A 88 -0.03 -15.79 27.69
CA ALA A 88 -0.86 -16.39 26.65
C ALA A 88 -0.37 -16.06 25.23
N ALA A 89 0.67 -15.23 25.08
CA ALA A 89 1.12 -14.68 23.81
C ALA A 89 -0.01 -14.04 22.99
N VAL A 90 -0.95 -13.37 23.68
CA VAL A 90 -2.12 -12.71 23.05
C VAL A 90 -2.01 -11.20 23.18
N VAL A 91 -2.32 -10.50 22.09
CA VAL A 91 -2.49 -9.04 22.08
C VAL A 91 -3.96 -8.69 21.87
N ARG A 92 -4.53 -7.89 22.77
CA ARG A 92 -5.86 -7.29 22.61
C ARG A 92 -5.72 -5.80 22.44
N ALA A 93 -6.52 -5.21 21.55
CA ALA A 93 -6.56 -3.77 21.43
C ALA A 93 -7.96 -3.24 21.13
N VAL A 94 -8.21 -1.98 21.44
CA VAL A 94 -9.42 -1.26 21.06
C VAL A 94 -9.07 0.14 20.58
N SER A 95 -9.69 0.58 19.49
CA SER A 95 -9.68 1.95 18.99
C SER A 95 -11.09 2.53 19.19
N PRO A 96 -11.39 3.16 20.34
CA PRO A 96 -12.76 3.56 20.67
C PRO A 96 -13.37 4.55 19.67
N GLY A 97 -12.58 5.51 19.20
CA GLY A 97 -13.04 6.50 18.21
C GLY A 97 -13.40 5.92 16.84
N GLU A 98 -12.85 4.74 16.51
CA GLU A 98 -13.14 4.03 15.26
C GLU A 98 -14.20 2.94 15.43
N GLY A 99 -14.61 2.63 16.67
CA GLY A 99 -15.52 1.51 16.96
C GLY A 99 -14.94 0.15 16.54
N LEU A 100 -13.62 -0.04 16.72
CA LEU A 100 -12.89 -1.26 16.34
C LEU A 100 -12.18 -1.88 17.55
N ALA A 101 -12.20 -3.20 17.64
CA ALA A 101 -11.46 -4.02 18.57
C ALA A 101 -10.68 -5.11 17.82
N TYR A 102 -9.58 -5.57 18.42
CA TYR A 102 -8.63 -6.48 17.80
C TYR A 102 -8.17 -7.55 18.80
N LEU A 103 -8.01 -8.77 18.30
CA LEU A 103 -7.41 -9.89 19.03
C LEU A 103 -6.38 -10.56 18.11
N SER A 104 -5.10 -10.45 18.46
CA SER A 104 -4.01 -11.11 17.75
C SER A 104 -3.49 -12.29 18.55
N GLU A 105 -3.37 -13.43 17.87
CA GLU A 105 -2.73 -14.65 18.33
C GLU A 105 -1.56 -14.96 17.37
N PRO A 106 -0.39 -14.30 17.54
CA PRO A 106 0.68 -14.32 16.54
C PRO A 106 1.28 -15.70 16.28
N GLU A 107 1.27 -16.58 17.30
CA GLU A 107 1.79 -17.94 17.18
C GLU A 107 0.96 -18.81 16.24
N SER A 108 -0.38 -18.75 16.34
CA SER A 108 -1.30 -19.46 15.45
C SER A 108 -1.54 -18.72 14.13
N GLY A 109 -1.08 -17.47 14.02
CA GLY A 109 -1.31 -16.62 12.85
C GLY A 109 -2.79 -16.26 12.68
N HIS A 110 -3.51 -16.15 13.79
CA HIS A 110 -4.93 -15.80 13.82
C HIS A 110 -5.10 -14.36 14.31
N LEU A 111 -5.91 -13.58 13.59
CA LEU A 111 -6.22 -12.20 13.93
C LEU A 111 -7.72 -11.96 13.77
N THR A 112 -8.39 -11.56 14.83
CA THR A 112 -9.80 -11.16 14.80
C THR A 112 -9.92 -9.64 14.87
N ILE A 113 -10.80 -9.08 14.03
CA ILE A 113 -11.16 -7.67 13.95
C ILE A 113 -12.66 -7.58 14.13
N THR A 114 -13.09 -6.91 15.21
CA THR A 114 -14.50 -6.76 15.55
C THR A 114 -14.86 -5.28 15.53
N GLY A 115 -15.99 -4.92 14.95
CA GLY A 115 -16.43 -3.52 14.95
C GLY A 115 -17.92 -3.31 14.80
N CYS A 116 -18.31 -2.06 14.98
CA CYS A 116 -19.72 -1.66 15.07
C CYS A 116 -20.42 -1.43 13.72
N ALA A 117 -19.65 -1.39 12.61
CA ALA A 117 -20.13 -1.08 11.26
C ALA A 117 -19.23 -1.73 10.20
N SER A 118 -19.83 -2.09 9.06
CA SER A 118 -19.17 -2.87 8.01
C SER A 118 -18.00 -2.16 7.33
N GLU A 119 -18.12 -0.87 7.01
CA GLU A 119 -17.06 -0.13 6.29
C GLU A 119 -15.77 0.02 7.13
N PRO A 120 -15.80 0.47 8.40
CA PRO A 120 -14.62 0.47 9.25
C PRO A 120 -13.97 -0.91 9.40
N VAL A 121 -14.79 -1.95 9.56
CA VAL A 121 -14.30 -3.34 9.66
C VAL A 121 -13.63 -3.77 8.35
N ALA A 122 -14.22 -3.48 7.19
CA ALA A 122 -13.64 -3.80 5.89
C ALA A 122 -12.30 -3.08 5.65
N LEU A 123 -12.19 -1.80 6.02
CA LEU A 123 -10.96 -1.01 5.91
C LEU A 123 -9.85 -1.55 6.83
N ALA A 124 -10.20 -1.89 8.07
CA ALA A 124 -9.27 -2.47 9.03
C ALA A 124 -8.83 -3.87 8.58
N THR A 125 -9.75 -4.68 8.06
CA THR A 125 -9.51 -6.03 7.54
C THR A 125 -8.56 -6.01 6.35
N ALA A 126 -8.81 -5.18 5.33
CA ALA A 126 -7.91 -5.06 4.18
C ALA A 126 -6.51 -4.59 4.61
N ARG A 127 -6.43 -3.67 5.57
CA ARG A 127 -5.13 -3.23 6.10
C ARG A 127 -4.40 -4.36 6.80
N LEU A 128 -5.04 -5.03 7.74
CA LEU A 128 -4.41 -6.04 8.57
C LEU A 128 -4.12 -7.33 7.80
N ALA A 129 -4.97 -7.71 6.83
CA ALA A 129 -4.66 -8.80 5.91
C ALA A 129 -3.37 -8.53 5.12
N ARG A 130 -3.14 -7.29 4.69
CA ARG A 130 -1.86 -6.90 4.08
C ARG A 130 -0.70 -6.97 5.07
N GLU A 131 -0.88 -6.55 6.32
CA GLU A 131 0.19 -6.62 7.32
C GLU A 131 0.53 -8.07 7.73
N VAL A 132 -0.47 -8.97 7.78
CA VAL A 132 -0.26 -10.41 7.96
C VAL A 132 0.50 -10.98 6.76
N MET A 133 0.07 -10.67 5.53
CA MET A 133 0.75 -11.10 4.30
C MET A 133 2.20 -10.61 4.28
N ARG A 134 2.42 -9.33 4.62
CA ARG A 134 3.75 -8.75 4.78
C ARG A 134 4.57 -9.57 5.77
N GLY A 135 4.04 -9.88 6.95
CA GLY A 135 4.77 -10.67 7.93
C GLY A 135 5.21 -12.04 7.41
N VAL A 136 4.35 -12.72 6.63
CA VAL A 136 4.72 -13.98 5.96
C VAL A 136 5.86 -13.74 4.95
N LEU A 137 5.70 -12.75 4.07
CA LEU A 137 6.70 -12.40 3.06
C LEU A 137 8.05 -12.05 3.71
N LEU A 138 8.08 -11.17 4.71
CA LEU A 138 9.32 -10.76 5.38
C LEU A 138 10.07 -11.95 6.01
N ARG A 139 9.34 -12.87 6.65
CA ARG A 139 9.94 -14.11 7.21
C ARG A 139 10.45 -15.08 6.14
N SER A 140 9.93 -14.98 4.90
CA SER A 140 10.41 -15.74 3.74
C SER A 140 11.47 -15.00 2.91
N GLY A 141 12.14 -14.02 3.52
CA GLY A 141 13.31 -13.33 2.94
C GLY A 141 12.98 -12.12 2.07
N TRP A 142 11.71 -11.71 1.98
CA TRP A 142 11.36 -10.45 1.34
C TRP A 142 11.73 -9.25 2.20
N SER A 143 11.94 -8.11 1.55
CA SER A 143 12.16 -6.79 2.15
C SER A 143 11.19 -5.78 1.54
N VAL A 144 10.95 -4.65 2.21
CA VAL A 144 10.03 -3.61 1.72
C VAL A 144 10.78 -2.33 1.43
N LEU A 145 10.63 -1.82 0.20
CA LEU A 145 11.23 -0.56 -0.27
C LEU A 145 10.18 0.55 -0.45
N TYR A 146 10.57 1.79 -0.16
CA TYR A 146 9.83 3.01 -0.48
C TYR A 146 10.04 3.45 -1.94
N ALA A 147 9.56 2.62 -2.87
CA ALA A 147 9.64 2.89 -4.30
C ALA A 147 8.28 2.78 -4.98
N SER A 148 8.01 3.71 -5.90
CA SER A 148 7.03 3.45 -6.96
C SER A 148 7.68 2.55 -8.01
N ALA A 149 6.90 1.74 -8.73
CA ALA A 149 7.45 0.81 -9.69
C ALA A 149 6.55 0.64 -10.91
N VAL A 150 7.18 0.50 -12.06
CA VAL A 150 6.53 0.11 -13.31
C VAL A 150 7.30 -1.02 -13.97
N THR A 151 6.58 -1.86 -14.69
CA THR A 151 7.12 -3.05 -15.35
C THR A 151 6.77 -3.03 -16.82
N ASP A 152 7.72 -3.34 -17.68
CA ASP A 152 7.45 -3.48 -19.11
C ASP A 152 6.79 -4.83 -19.43
N GLN A 153 6.44 -5.03 -20.71
CA GLN A 153 5.74 -6.25 -21.16
C GLN A 153 6.57 -7.53 -21.02
N VAL A 154 7.89 -7.44 -20.85
CA VAL A 154 8.79 -8.61 -20.71
C VAL A 154 9.23 -8.82 -19.25
N GLY A 155 8.66 -8.07 -18.30
CA GLY A 155 8.89 -8.24 -16.88
C GLY A 155 10.07 -7.45 -16.30
N ARG A 156 10.68 -6.52 -17.05
CA ARG A 156 11.73 -5.62 -16.54
C ARG A 156 11.10 -4.49 -15.74
N THR A 157 11.52 -4.33 -14.49
CA THR A 157 10.93 -3.41 -13.53
C THR A 157 11.86 -2.24 -13.24
N VAL A 158 11.32 -1.03 -13.38
CA VAL A 158 11.97 0.22 -13.02
C VAL A 158 11.51 0.61 -11.62
N LEU A 159 12.46 0.75 -10.70
CA LEU A 159 12.20 1.18 -9.33
C LEU A 159 12.48 2.68 -9.21
N VAL A 160 11.49 3.46 -8.79
CA VAL A 160 11.59 4.91 -8.66
C VAL A 160 11.67 5.30 -7.20
N PHE A 161 12.82 5.84 -6.79
CA PHE A 161 13.11 6.20 -5.41
C PHE A 161 13.25 7.70 -5.22
N GLY A 162 13.03 8.18 -4.00
CA GLY A 162 13.25 9.57 -3.67
C GLY A 162 12.55 9.95 -2.38
N ARG A 163 13.00 11.07 -1.80
CA ARG A 163 12.37 11.66 -0.61
C ARG A 163 10.91 12.02 -0.88
N LYS A 164 10.15 12.31 0.17
CA LYS A 164 8.79 12.85 0.03
C LYS A 164 8.81 14.09 -0.88
N GLY A 165 7.94 14.10 -1.89
CA GLY A 165 7.86 15.19 -2.89
C GLY A 165 8.81 15.07 -4.08
N ALA A 166 9.70 14.07 -4.12
CA ALA A 166 10.67 13.90 -5.21
C ALA A 166 10.06 13.53 -6.57
N GLY A 167 8.78 13.15 -6.61
CA GLY A 167 8.08 12.80 -7.86
C GLY A 167 8.03 11.31 -8.17
N LYS A 168 8.25 10.41 -7.19
CA LYS A 168 8.20 8.95 -7.39
C LYS A 168 6.93 8.48 -8.12
N THR A 169 5.76 8.79 -7.53
CA THR A 169 4.46 8.43 -8.09
C THR A 169 4.23 9.11 -9.43
N THR A 170 4.65 10.38 -9.59
CA THR A 170 4.54 11.11 -10.85
C THR A 170 5.29 10.42 -11.98
N ALA A 171 6.55 10.02 -11.76
CA ALA A 171 7.37 9.35 -12.77
C ALA A 171 6.81 7.96 -13.15
N ALA A 172 6.38 7.18 -12.15
CA ALA A 172 5.75 5.87 -12.40
C ALA A 172 4.45 6.01 -13.21
N LEU A 173 3.56 6.94 -12.83
CA LEU A 173 2.31 7.16 -13.56
C LEU A 173 2.55 7.76 -14.95
N ALA A 174 3.59 8.56 -15.15
CA ALA A 174 3.95 9.08 -16.47
C ALA A 174 4.38 7.95 -17.43
N LEU A 175 5.25 7.03 -16.96
CA LEU A 175 5.65 5.85 -17.72
C LEU A 175 4.44 4.94 -18.02
N ALA A 176 3.61 4.65 -17.02
CA ALA A 176 2.45 3.78 -17.19
C ALA A 176 1.40 4.37 -18.15
N SER A 177 1.09 5.66 -18.03
CA SER A 177 0.04 6.31 -18.84
C SER A 177 0.47 6.69 -20.24
N ARG A 178 1.77 6.94 -20.50
CA ARG A 178 2.25 7.49 -21.79
C ARG A 178 3.15 6.55 -22.59
N ARG A 179 3.69 5.49 -21.98
CA ARG A 179 4.72 4.63 -22.61
C ARG A 179 4.40 3.15 -22.59
N GLY A 180 3.18 2.77 -22.19
CA GLY A 180 2.71 1.38 -22.24
C GLY A 180 3.33 0.46 -21.18
N PHE A 181 4.00 1.04 -20.18
CA PHE A 181 4.42 0.29 -19.00
C PHE A 181 3.20 -0.08 -18.15
N GLN A 182 3.33 -1.16 -17.40
CA GLN A 182 2.34 -1.60 -16.43
C GLN A 182 2.68 -1.03 -15.05
N LEU A 183 1.69 -0.50 -14.34
CA LEU A 183 1.88 -0.01 -12.98
C LEU A 183 2.00 -1.20 -12.02
N LEU A 184 3.16 -1.35 -11.39
CA LEU A 184 3.39 -2.37 -10.37
C LEU A 184 3.15 -1.81 -8.97
N ALA A 185 3.57 -0.58 -8.68
CA ALA A 185 3.31 0.05 -7.39
C ALA A 185 3.37 1.57 -7.42
N ASN A 186 2.58 2.20 -6.56
CA ASN A 186 2.51 3.66 -6.43
C ASN A 186 3.41 4.25 -5.33
N ASP A 187 3.82 3.48 -4.31
CA ASP A 187 4.62 3.98 -3.18
C ASP A 187 5.59 2.96 -2.55
N ARG A 188 5.23 1.68 -2.55
CA ARG A 188 6.02 0.62 -1.92
C ARG A 188 6.06 -0.63 -2.78
N VAL A 189 7.12 -1.41 -2.64
CA VAL A 189 7.25 -2.73 -3.26
C VAL A 189 7.84 -3.72 -2.27
N PHE A 190 7.51 -5.00 -2.44
CA PHE A 190 8.30 -6.07 -1.86
C PHE A 190 9.41 -6.45 -2.82
N VAL A 191 10.59 -6.76 -2.27
CA VAL A 191 11.73 -7.24 -3.04
C VAL A 191 12.42 -8.42 -2.39
N ARG A 192 12.94 -9.35 -3.19
CA ARG A 192 13.71 -10.51 -2.72
C ARG A 192 14.77 -10.88 -3.76
N PRO A 193 16.02 -11.18 -3.36
CA PRO A 193 17.01 -11.79 -4.25
C PRO A 193 16.49 -13.12 -4.83
N ASP A 194 16.64 -13.33 -6.12
CA ASP A 194 16.37 -14.63 -6.76
C ASP A 194 17.64 -15.49 -6.83
N GLY A 195 17.48 -16.79 -7.06
CA GLY A 195 18.60 -17.73 -7.15
C GLY A 195 19.58 -17.48 -8.31
N ASN A 196 19.31 -16.50 -9.18
CA ASN A 196 20.15 -16.12 -10.32
C ASN A 196 20.84 -14.76 -10.12
N GLY A 197 20.83 -14.22 -8.89
CA GLY A 197 21.44 -12.93 -8.59
C GLY A 197 20.67 -11.73 -9.19
N ARG A 198 19.37 -11.87 -9.44
CA ARG A 198 18.47 -10.76 -9.77
C ARG A 198 17.59 -10.45 -8.55
N VAL A 199 16.76 -9.42 -8.65
CA VAL A 199 15.82 -9.04 -7.59
C VAL A 199 14.40 -9.18 -8.12
N ASP A 200 13.62 -10.07 -7.50
CA ASP A 200 12.17 -10.14 -7.66
C ASP A 200 11.51 -8.92 -7.04
N VAL A 201 10.47 -8.41 -7.70
CA VAL A 201 9.66 -7.28 -7.25
C VAL A 201 8.19 -7.69 -7.25
N LEU A 202 7.49 -7.46 -6.14
CA LEU A 202 6.05 -7.64 -6.03
C LEU A 202 5.35 -6.34 -5.63
N PRO A 203 4.10 -6.16 -6.07
CA PRO A 203 3.29 -5.01 -5.70
C PRO A 203 2.98 -4.97 -4.21
N TRP A 204 2.84 -3.76 -3.67
CA TRP A 204 2.21 -3.50 -2.37
C TRP A 204 0.83 -2.90 -2.62
N PRO A 205 -0.27 -3.67 -2.39
CA PRO A 205 -1.61 -3.15 -2.58
C PRO A 205 -1.90 -2.00 -1.62
N SER A 206 -2.14 -0.82 -2.15
CA SER A 206 -2.51 0.35 -1.35
C SER A 206 -3.34 1.34 -2.15
N ALA A 207 -4.20 2.09 -1.46
CA ALA A 207 -4.82 3.25 -2.05
C ALA A 207 -3.75 4.28 -2.42
N ALA A 208 -3.90 4.92 -3.57
CA ALA A 208 -2.97 5.92 -4.06
C ALA A 208 -3.48 7.33 -3.77
N ALA A 209 -2.60 8.16 -3.21
CA ALA A 209 -2.86 9.58 -2.98
C ALA A 209 -2.36 10.40 -4.18
N ILE A 210 -3.26 10.85 -5.05
CA ILE A 210 -2.95 11.61 -6.27
C ILE A 210 -3.40 13.07 -6.11
N GLY A 211 -2.47 14.00 -6.31
CA GLY A 211 -2.78 15.44 -6.26
C GLY A 211 -3.70 15.86 -7.42
N LEU A 212 -4.51 16.90 -7.24
CA LEU A 212 -5.48 17.33 -8.26
C LEU A 212 -4.77 17.79 -9.54
N GLY A 213 -3.65 18.50 -9.42
CA GLY A 213 -2.83 18.89 -10.57
C GLY A 213 -2.22 17.69 -11.31
N LEU A 214 -1.87 16.61 -10.60
CA LEU A 214 -1.38 15.39 -11.25
C LEU A 214 -2.50 14.63 -11.95
N LEU A 215 -3.69 14.53 -11.33
CA LEU A 215 -4.88 13.98 -12.00
C LEU A 215 -5.19 14.75 -13.29
N ASP A 216 -5.10 16.07 -13.26
CA ASP A 216 -5.32 16.92 -14.42
C ASP A 216 -4.27 16.69 -15.52
N ALA A 217 -2.99 16.72 -15.16
CA ALA A 217 -1.88 16.50 -16.11
C ALA A 217 -1.90 15.10 -16.76
N LEU A 218 -2.42 14.10 -16.06
CA LEU A 218 -2.64 12.74 -16.59
C LEU A 218 -3.88 12.63 -17.50
N GLY A 219 -4.73 13.66 -17.55
CA GLY A 219 -6.02 13.63 -18.24
C GLY A 219 -7.10 12.84 -17.50
N TRP A 220 -6.92 12.58 -16.21
CA TRP A 220 -7.79 11.73 -15.39
C TRP A 220 -8.83 12.50 -14.60
N PHE A 221 -8.66 13.82 -14.46
CA PHE A 221 -9.55 14.64 -13.65
C PHE A 221 -11.02 14.56 -14.11
N ASP A 222 -11.29 14.73 -15.40
CA ASP A 222 -12.66 14.68 -15.92
C ASP A 222 -13.25 13.27 -15.83
N THR A 223 -12.42 12.24 -16.06
CA THR A 223 -12.83 10.85 -15.86
C THR A 223 -13.25 10.60 -14.41
N ALA A 224 -12.44 11.01 -13.43
CA ALA A 224 -12.76 10.87 -12.01
C ALA A 224 -14.04 11.65 -11.64
N ARG A 225 -14.18 12.87 -12.16
CA ARG A 225 -15.38 13.70 -11.93
C ARG A 225 -16.64 13.04 -12.48
N ASP A 226 -16.60 12.50 -13.69
CA ASP A 226 -17.76 11.88 -14.33
C ASP A 226 -18.15 10.58 -13.62
N ARG A 227 -17.17 9.78 -13.18
CA ARG A 227 -17.39 8.58 -12.35
C ARG A 227 -18.09 8.93 -11.03
N LEU A 228 -17.65 9.99 -10.35
CA LEU A 228 -18.26 10.48 -9.12
C LEU A 228 -19.70 10.99 -9.34
N LYS A 229 -19.96 11.72 -10.43
CA LYS A 229 -21.32 12.18 -10.78
C LYS A 229 -22.27 11.01 -11.07
N ASN A 230 -21.74 9.91 -11.59
CA ASN A 230 -22.49 8.68 -11.85
C ASN A 230 -22.67 7.79 -10.61
N GLY A 231 -22.30 8.27 -9.41
CA GLY A 231 -22.53 7.59 -8.14
C GLY A 231 -21.44 6.60 -7.73
N GLU A 232 -20.34 6.50 -8.48
CA GLU A 232 -19.16 5.78 -7.98
C GLU A 232 -18.42 6.59 -6.91
N ALA A 233 -17.58 5.93 -6.12
CA ALA A 233 -16.88 6.56 -4.99
C ALA A 233 -15.37 6.31 -5.03
N LEU A 234 -14.61 7.28 -4.53
CA LEU A 234 -13.18 7.15 -4.19
C LEU A 234 -13.00 6.30 -2.91
N HIS A 235 -11.76 6.02 -2.53
CA HIS A 235 -11.44 5.26 -1.32
C HIS A 235 -12.04 5.92 -0.06
N PRO A 236 -12.64 5.19 0.90
CA PRO A 236 -13.32 5.79 2.06
C PRO A 236 -12.47 6.72 2.93
N THR A 237 -11.15 6.60 2.89
CA THR A 237 -10.24 7.57 3.54
C THR A 237 -10.13 8.90 2.78
N GLN A 238 -10.99 9.14 1.80
CA GLN A 238 -11.05 10.35 0.99
C GLN A 238 -11.50 11.54 1.85
N ASP A 239 -10.76 12.64 1.75
CA ASP A 239 -11.20 13.92 2.30
C ASP A 239 -12.38 14.46 1.49
N ALA A 240 -13.48 14.80 2.16
CA ALA A 240 -14.72 15.27 1.53
C ALA A 240 -14.53 16.56 0.72
N ARG A 241 -13.59 17.43 1.11
CA ARG A 241 -13.30 18.69 0.39
C ARG A 241 -12.71 18.43 -0.99
N VAL A 242 -11.90 17.39 -1.13
CA VAL A 242 -11.33 16.98 -2.42
C VAL A 242 -12.42 16.38 -3.32
N THR A 243 -13.32 15.56 -2.77
CA THR A 243 -14.49 15.06 -3.53
C THR A 243 -15.37 16.20 -4.02
N ALA A 244 -15.65 17.18 -3.14
CA ALA A 244 -16.42 18.37 -3.51
C ALA A 244 -15.72 19.19 -4.60
N ALA A 245 -14.39 19.35 -4.52
CA ALA A 245 -13.62 20.03 -5.55
C ALA A 245 -13.67 19.32 -6.91
N LEU A 246 -13.53 17.99 -6.94
CA LEU A 246 -13.67 17.19 -8.16
C LEU A 246 -15.06 17.39 -8.80
N LEU A 247 -16.14 17.27 -8.00
CA LEU A 247 -17.52 17.46 -8.48
C LEU A 247 -17.74 18.88 -9.04
N ALA A 248 -17.22 19.89 -8.34
CA ALA A 248 -17.27 21.29 -8.75
C ALA A 248 -16.39 21.61 -9.97
N GLY A 249 -15.49 20.71 -10.37
CA GLY A 249 -14.57 20.93 -11.50
C GLY A 249 -13.35 21.78 -11.14
N ARG A 250 -13.00 21.89 -9.86
CA ARG A 250 -11.86 22.66 -9.36
C ARG A 250 -10.57 21.84 -9.48
N ARG A 251 -9.61 22.31 -10.27
CA ARG A 251 -8.36 21.60 -10.59
C ARG A 251 -7.18 22.01 -9.72
N GLU A 252 -7.27 23.16 -9.04
CA GLU A 252 -6.16 23.66 -8.24
C GLU A 252 -5.93 22.79 -7.00
N PRO A 253 -4.66 22.59 -6.59
CA PRO A 253 -4.33 21.86 -5.37
C PRO A 253 -5.03 22.46 -4.14
N LEU A 254 -5.55 21.58 -3.28
CA LEU A 254 -6.09 21.94 -1.97
C LEU A 254 -5.03 21.71 -0.90
N TRP A 255 -4.99 22.58 0.11
CA TRP A 255 -3.97 22.52 1.15
C TRP A 255 -4.58 22.57 2.55
N GLU A 256 -4.01 21.81 3.46
CA GLU A 256 -4.27 21.85 4.90
C GLU A 256 -2.93 21.71 5.64
N ASP A 257 -2.62 22.68 6.52
CA ASP A 257 -1.39 22.70 7.31
C ASP A 257 -0.11 22.44 6.49
N GLY A 258 -0.03 23.07 5.32
CA GLY A 258 1.11 22.93 4.39
C GLY A 258 1.20 21.58 3.68
N LYS A 259 0.18 20.73 3.76
CA LYS A 259 0.08 19.45 3.05
C LYS A 259 -1.02 19.52 2.00
N GLU A 260 -0.70 19.07 0.79
CA GLU A 260 -1.70 18.92 -0.26
C GLU A 260 -2.71 17.82 0.13
N LEU A 261 -4.00 18.14 0.06
CA LEU A 261 -5.09 17.16 0.13
C LEU A 261 -5.22 16.49 -1.24
N LYS A 262 -5.23 15.16 -1.24
CA LYS A 262 -5.13 14.35 -2.45
C LYS A 262 -6.33 13.43 -2.62
N ALA A 263 -6.68 13.15 -3.87
CA ALA A 263 -7.63 12.10 -4.20
C ALA A 263 -7.05 10.74 -3.77
N GLN A 264 -7.84 9.95 -3.04
CA GLN A 264 -7.52 8.61 -2.59
C GLN A 264 -8.17 7.62 -3.54
N VAL A 265 -7.38 7.06 -4.43
CA VAL A 265 -7.84 6.15 -5.49
C VAL A 265 -7.64 4.71 -5.04
N PHE A 266 -8.64 3.85 -5.28
CA PHE A 266 -8.50 2.41 -5.07
C PHE A 266 -7.52 1.78 -6.05
N PRO A 267 -6.88 0.65 -5.67
CA PRO A 267 -6.11 -0.17 -6.60
C PRO A 267 -6.85 -0.47 -7.92
N ASP A 268 -8.12 -0.91 -7.86
CA ASP A 268 -8.90 -1.32 -9.04
C ASP A 268 -9.22 -0.15 -9.99
N GLN A 269 -9.27 1.08 -9.46
CA GLN A 269 -9.61 2.27 -10.24
C GLN A 269 -8.51 2.66 -11.22
N PHE A 270 -7.24 2.29 -10.99
CA PHE A 270 -6.19 2.51 -11.98
C PHE A 270 -6.52 1.84 -13.32
N ALA A 271 -7.01 0.60 -13.29
CA ALA A 271 -7.45 -0.11 -14.48
C ALA A 271 -8.85 0.34 -14.91
N ARG A 272 -9.83 0.30 -14.00
CA ARG A 272 -11.25 0.48 -14.35
C ARG A 272 -11.63 1.91 -14.71
N TRP A 273 -11.02 2.90 -14.07
CA TRP A 273 -11.29 4.31 -14.37
C TRP A 273 -10.30 4.85 -15.39
N PHE A 274 -9.00 4.57 -15.20
CA PHE A 274 -7.95 5.26 -15.94
C PHE A 274 -7.30 4.42 -17.05
N GLY A 275 -7.75 3.17 -17.25
CA GLY A 275 -7.30 2.32 -18.35
C GLY A 275 -5.85 1.86 -18.24
N LEU A 276 -5.24 1.91 -17.05
CA LEU A 276 -3.88 1.42 -16.86
C LEU A 276 -3.84 -0.11 -16.87
N SER A 277 -2.77 -0.64 -17.46
CA SER A 277 -2.36 -2.03 -17.21
C SER A 277 -1.62 -2.11 -15.87
N LEU A 278 -1.89 -3.17 -15.11
CA LEU A 278 -1.24 -3.42 -13.82
C LEU A 278 -0.35 -4.66 -13.92
N ALA A 279 0.80 -4.62 -13.25
CA ALA A 279 1.71 -5.77 -13.15
C ALA A 279 1.62 -6.39 -11.76
N THR A 280 1.55 -7.73 -11.69
CA THR A 280 1.52 -8.50 -10.44
C THR A 280 2.93 -8.89 -9.96
N GLY A 281 3.97 -8.60 -10.75
CA GLY A 281 5.36 -8.81 -10.38
C GLY A 281 6.32 -8.48 -11.53
N GLY A 282 7.62 -8.55 -11.24
CA GLY A 282 8.67 -8.39 -12.25
C GLY A 282 10.07 -8.54 -11.66
N LYS A 283 11.10 -8.28 -12.48
CA LYS A 283 12.52 -8.32 -12.09
C LYS A 283 13.11 -6.92 -12.15
N ALA A 284 13.77 -6.46 -11.09
CA ALA A 284 14.41 -5.15 -11.08
C ALA A 284 15.46 -5.05 -12.20
N ALA A 285 15.39 -3.96 -12.97
CA ALA A 285 16.23 -3.74 -14.14
C ALA A 285 16.95 -2.38 -14.11
N ALA A 286 16.34 -1.35 -13.51
CA ALA A 286 16.94 -0.03 -13.38
C ALA A 286 16.36 0.73 -12.18
N LEU A 287 17.12 1.71 -11.67
CA LEU A 287 16.70 2.60 -10.60
C LEU A 287 16.65 4.04 -11.11
N VAL A 288 15.55 4.74 -10.83
CA VAL A 288 15.36 6.15 -11.19
C VAL A 288 15.26 6.97 -9.92
N PHE A 289 15.95 8.11 -9.90
CA PHE A 289 16.00 9.03 -8.77
C PHE A 289 15.55 10.43 -9.23
N PRO A 290 14.23 10.69 -9.31
CA PRO A 290 13.73 11.95 -9.81
C PRO A 290 13.84 13.06 -8.77
N ARG A 291 13.98 14.29 -9.27
CA ARG A 291 13.75 15.52 -8.53
C ARG A 291 12.87 16.44 -9.39
N ILE A 292 11.76 16.92 -8.82
CA ILE A 292 10.89 17.87 -9.51
C ILE A 292 11.48 19.28 -9.40
N VAL A 293 11.68 19.93 -10.54
CA VAL A 293 12.07 21.35 -10.62
C VAL A 293 11.04 22.06 -11.50
N PRO A 294 10.18 22.93 -10.92
CA PRO A 294 9.15 23.64 -11.68
C PRO A 294 9.75 24.43 -12.85
N GLY A 295 9.19 24.26 -14.04
CA GLY A 295 9.61 24.95 -15.26
C GLY A 295 10.90 24.42 -15.91
N ALA A 296 11.59 23.44 -15.32
CA ALA A 296 12.73 22.81 -15.97
C ALA A 296 12.30 21.83 -17.06
N ALA A 297 13.07 21.77 -18.15
CA ALA A 297 12.99 20.66 -19.09
C ALA A 297 13.56 19.38 -18.44
N PRO A 298 13.02 18.20 -18.76
CA PRO A 298 13.54 16.95 -18.20
C PRO A 298 14.96 16.68 -18.69
N ALA A 299 15.85 16.32 -17.76
CA ALA A 299 17.24 16.02 -18.07
C ALA A 299 17.82 14.99 -17.10
N ARG A 300 18.92 14.33 -17.51
CA ARG A 300 19.75 13.55 -16.58
C ARG A 300 20.40 14.50 -15.58
N ASP A 301 20.42 14.11 -14.31
CA ASP A 301 21.13 14.80 -13.24
C ASP A 301 22.49 14.12 -13.04
N SER A 302 23.52 14.88 -12.67
CA SER A 302 24.84 14.35 -12.32
C SER A 302 24.95 13.97 -10.84
N THR A 303 23.93 14.27 -10.04
CA THR A 303 23.92 13.99 -8.61
C THR A 303 23.79 12.49 -8.38
N GLU A 304 24.89 11.84 -8.05
CA GLU A 304 24.89 10.42 -7.72
C GLU A 304 24.05 10.14 -6.48
N ARG A 305 23.17 9.15 -6.57
CA ARG A 305 22.36 8.67 -5.45
C ARG A 305 22.35 7.16 -5.47
N HIS A 306 22.67 6.57 -4.33
CA HIS A 306 22.54 5.14 -4.09
C HIS A 306 21.41 4.86 -3.10
N LEU A 307 20.95 3.62 -3.12
CA LEU A 307 20.06 3.07 -2.11
C LEU A 307 20.73 3.11 -0.74
N ASN A 308 19.96 3.40 0.31
CA ASN A 308 20.42 3.30 1.70
C ASN A 308 19.27 2.84 2.60
N ASP A 309 19.54 2.66 3.89
CA ASP A 309 18.54 2.15 4.85
C ASP A 309 17.25 2.97 4.92
N THR A 310 17.29 4.27 4.61
CA THR A 310 16.08 5.11 4.60
C THR A 310 15.13 4.84 3.43
N ASP A 311 15.59 4.11 2.42
CA ASP A 311 14.76 3.62 1.32
C ASP A 311 14.04 2.31 1.67
N PHE A 312 14.36 1.68 2.81
CA PHE A 312 13.63 0.53 3.35
C PHE A 312 12.60 0.95 4.41
N MET A 313 11.53 0.16 4.56
CA MET A 313 10.51 0.34 5.61
C MET A 313 11.00 -0.16 6.98
N SER A 314 12.19 0.25 7.43
CA SER A 314 12.74 -0.16 8.73
C SER A 314 12.50 0.88 9.84
N GLY A 315 12.46 0.41 11.09
CA GLY A 315 12.41 1.25 12.30
C GLY A 315 11.27 2.26 12.34
N ALA A 316 11.57 3.48 12.80
CA ALA A 316 10.59 4.57 12.99
C ALA A 316 9.90 5.08 11.71
N THR A 317 10.26 4.61 10.52
CA THR A 317 9.57 5.02 9.28
C THR A 317 8.16 4.42 9.15
N GLU A 318 7.81 3.47 10.03
CA GLU A 318 6.50 2.85 10.15
C GLU A 318 5.48 3.68 10.99
N ASP A 319 5.69 4.99 11.16
CA ASP A 319 4.91 5.88 12.03
C ASP A 319 3.36 5.75 11.96
N ARG A 320 2.80 5.34 10.82
CA ARG A 320 1.34 5.22 10.65
C ARG A 320 0.77 3.89 11.14
N TYR A 321 1.53 2.81 11.07
CA TYR A 321 1.06 1.44 11.33
C TYR A 321 2.11 0.65 12.11
N PRO A 322 2.46 1.06 13.35
CA PRO A 322 3.38 0.28 14.16
C PRO A 322 2.86 -1.16 14.29
N ASP A 323 3.78 -2.15 14.36
CA ASP A 323 3.43 -3.57 14.54
C ASP A 323 2.94 -3.84 15.98
N VAL A 324 1.78 -3.30 16.32
CA VAL A 324 1.14 -3.45 17.62
C VAL A 324 0.72 -4.89 17.88
N PHE A 325 0.50 -5.66 16.82
CA PHE A 325 -0.11 -6.99 16.86
C PHE A 325 0.91 -8.12 16.65
N ASP A 326 2.21 -7.79 16.62
CA ASP A 326 3.34 -8.70 16.41
C ASP A 326 3.18 -9.58 15.16
N LEU A 327 2.68 -9.02 14.05
CA LEU A 327 2.38 -9.74 12.81
C LEU A 327 3.63 -9.97 11.97
N ALA A 328 4.57 -9.03 12.00
CA ALA A 328 5.81 -9.12 11.22
C ALA A 328 6.77 -10.14 11.83
N ARG A 329 6.99 -10.04 13.16
CA ARG A 329 7.95 -10.86 13.94
C ARG A 329 9.41 -10.77 13.44
N VAL A 330 9.68 -9.79 12.59
CA VAL A 330 10.98 -9.38 12.08
C VAL A 330 10.91 -7.86 11.86
N ASP A 331 12.03 -7.20 11.61
CA ASP A 331 12.02 -5.77 11.27
C ASP A 331 11.12 -5.51 10.05
N GLY A 332 10.35 -4.41 10.08
CA GLY A 332 9.34 -4.09 9.07
C GLY A 332 9.89 -3.93 7.64
N GLY A 333 11.20 -3.70 7.51
CA GLY A 333 11.91 -3.60 6.24
C GLY A 333 12.46 -4.92 5.71
N GLY A 334 12.33 -6.03 6.45
CA GLY A 334 12.99 -7.31 6.20
C GLY A 334 14.19 -7.54 7.12
N THR A 335 14.83 -8.71 7.06
CA THR A 335 16.03 -8.96 7.88
C THR A 335 17.21 -8.10 7.39
N GLU A 336 18.16 -7.78 8.28
CA GLU A 336 19.36 -7.02 7.88
C GLU A 336 20.13 -7.71 6.74
N ALA A 337 20.24 -9.04 6.78
CA ALA A 337 20.88 -9.82 5.73
C ALA A 337 20.15 -9.67 4.38
N SER A 338 18.82 -9.81 4.37
CA SER A 338 18.01 -9.64 3.16
C SER A 338 18.14 -8.23 2.58
N ARG A 339 18.10 -7.19 3.42
CA ARG A 339 18.26 -5.79 2.96
C ARG A 339 19.64 -5.53 2.38
N ARG A 340 20.69 -6.06 3.00
CA ARG A 340 22.08 -5.94 2.52
C ARG A 340 22.24 -6.58 1.15
N GLU A 341 21.76 -7.81 0.98
CA GLU A 341 21.83 -8.52 -0.29
C GLU A 341 21.05 -7.81 -1.41
N VAL A 342 19.83 -7.35 -1.11
CA VAL A 342 19.04 -6.53 -2.04
C VAL A 342 19.80 -5.27 -2.44
N THR A 343 20.41 -4.57 -1.48
CA THR A 343 21.20 -3.36 -1.74
C THR A 343 22.36 -3.64 -2.66
N ASP A 344 23.13 -4.71 -2.40
CA ASP A 344 24.29 -5.09 -3.20
C ASP A 344 23.91 -5.46 -4.64
N LEU A 345 22.77 -6.12 -4.85
CA LEU A 345 22.28 -6.48 -6.18
C LEU A 345 21.75 -5.26 -6.94
N LEU A 346 20.94 -4.42 -6.29
CA LEU A 346 20.41 -3.20 -6.91
C LEU A 346 21.50 -2.16 -7.20
N ALA A 347 22.60 -2.16 -6.44
CA ALA A 347 23.76 -1.30 -6.71
C ALA A 347 24.46 -1.61 -8.05
N ARG A 348 24.28 -2.81 -8.61
CA ARG A 348 24.85 -3.23 -9.89
C ARG A 348 23.98 -2.87 -11.10
N LEU A 349 22.73 -2.46 -10.86
CA LEU A 349 21.82 -2.03 -11.91
C LEU A 349 22.08 -0.58 -12.31
N PRO A 350 21.69 -0.17 -13.53
CA PRO A 350 21.74 1.23 -13.95
C PRO A 350 21.02 2.16 -12.97
N HIS A 351 21.68 3.26 -12.58
CA HIS A 351 21.14 4.33 -11.74
C HIS A 351 20.94 5.59 -12.58
N HIS A 352 19.73 6.15 -12.52
CA HIS A 352 19.35 7.31 -13.32
C HIS A 352 18.84 8.45 -12.44
N PRO A 353 19.74 9.30 -11.93
CA PRO A 353 19.37 10.61 -11.40
C PRO A 353 18.77 11.46 -12.52
N VAL A 354 17.60 12.05 -12.28
CA VAL A 354 16.90 12.87 -13.28
C VAL A 354 16.25 14.10 -12.66
N VAL A 355 16.29 15.20 -13.39
CA VAL A 355 15.45 16.37 -13.15
C VAL A 355 14.20 16.23 -14.02
N LEU A 356 13.03 16.39 -13.43
CA LEU A 356 11.76 16.35 -14.14
C LEU A 356 11.01 17.68 -13.97
N GLY A 357 10.34 18.10 -15.03
CA GLY A 357 9.44 19.26 -15.03
C GLY A 357 7.99 18.86 -14.71
N HIS A 358 7.05 19.71 -15.12
CA HIS A 358 5.61 19.41 -15.02
C HIS A 358 5.00 18.88 -16.32
N ASP A 359 5.74 18.88 -17.44
CA ASP A 359 5.30 18.24 -18.69
C ASP A 359 5.47 16.72 -18.57
N LEU A 360 4.36 16.01 -18.36
CA LEU A 360 4.38 14.55 -18.22
C LEU A 360 4.76 13.82 -19.52
N THR A 361 4.54 14.43 -20.69
CA THR A 361 4.87 13.80 -21.98
C THR A 361 6.38 13.83 -22.20
N GLU A 362 7.02 14.98 -21.97
CA GLU A 362 8.47 15.10 -22.04
C GLU A 362 9.15 14.26 -20.95
N ASN A 363 8.64 14.32 -19.71
CA ASN A 363 9.15 13.49 -18.61
C ASN A 363 9.10 12.00 -18.97
N ALA A 364 7.97 11.52 -19.48
CA ALA A 364 7.83 10.12 -19.89
C ALA A 364 8.73 9.77 -21.09
N GLY A 365 9.05 10.73 -21.97
CA GLY A 365 10.01 10.55 -23.05
C GLY A 365 11.40 10.26 -22.53
N LEU A 366 11.94 11.17 -21.71
CA LEU A 366 13.24 10.97 -21.08
C LEU A 366 13.28 9.66 -20.29
N LEU A 367 12.28 9.40 -19.44
CA LEU A 367 12.26 8.21 -18.59
C LEU A 367 12.29 6.91 -19.40
N ALA A 368 11.59 6.84 -20.53
CA ALA A 368 11.57 5.66 -21.39
C ALA A 368 12.90 5.42 -22.14
N GLU A 369 13.67 6.47 -22.44
CA GLU A 369 15.00 6.33 -23.05
C GLU A 369 16.05 5.77 -22.08
N LEU A 370 15.78 5.84 -20.78
CA LEU A 370 16.71 5.41 -19.73
C LEU A 370 16.59 3.92 -19.38
N VAL A 371 15.48 3.26 -19.73
CA VAL A 371 15.07 1.98 -19.11
C VAL A 371 14.79 0.84 -20.09
#